data_AF-A0A347AKP7-F1
#
_entry.id   AF-A0A347AKP7-F1
#
_cell.length_a   1.000
_cell.length_b   1.000
_cell.length_c   1.000
_cell.angle_alpha   90.00
_cell.angle_beta   90.00
_cell.angle_gamma   90.00
#
_symmetry.space_group_name_H-M   'P 1'
#
loop_
_entity.id
_entity.type
_entity.pdbx_description
1 polymer ?
#
loop_
_entity_poly.entity_id
_entity_poly.type
_entity_poly.pdbx_seq_one_letter_code
_entity_poly.pdbx_strand_id
1 'polypeptide(L)'
;MKVKKGNPDRLNNVNRLIHETNTGEKVWQYSKSIVIHLPDKRNVLTASWINGGYRKDIQSLFNHQLNQEEIDYLEEGSVPGFMKNLAENLGLDPERTSGFLTVADMDNVAIVTERFREIEVTSIVTAGIEVNGGRAGDDASYYELNGNYEFRVGTINTILLINSHLSQSTLLRAVMTAVEAKAVALQELMAPSQYSDGVATGSGTDNIAVVSNLSSENLLTTAGKHSKLGELIGKAIIKATKRALSQQSNLNPNSQCDMLVRLDRFKVQANDYWEHVRRVYQKDNKAQFMPQLYEFSKNPRVVSLVASLLHTVDEINWGLINEDQGKKTALHITKTLPLLLNIEKQPDYSALLNEDDSIIQNWIKVSSWCIISLNER
;
A
#
# COMPACT_ATOMS: atom_id res chain seq x y z
N MET A 1 -0.16 36.73 -5.79
CA MET A 1 0.80 37.12 -6.84
C MET A 1 0.23 36.71 -8.19
N LYS A 2 0.23 37.57 -9.23
CA LYS A 2 -0.29 37.21 -10.56
C LYS A 2 0.50 36.01 -11.10
N VAL A 3 -0.16 34.87 -11.29
CA VAL A 3 0.41 33.73 -12.01
C VAL A 3 0.77 34.25 -13.41
N LYS A 4 2.07 34.28 -13.72
CA LYS A 4 2.54 34.55 -15.08
C LYS A 4 1.87 33.50 -15.96
N LYS A 5 1.10 33.94 -16.97
CA LYS A 5 0.67 33.08 -18.07
C LYS A 5 1.89 32.30 -18.55
N GLY A 6 1.90 31.01 -18.30
CA GLY A 6 2.96 30.11 -18.73
C GLY A 6 3.10 30.23 -20.24
N ASN A 7 4.34 30.36 -20.70
CA ASN A 7 4.67 30.31 -22.11
C ASN A 7 4.16 28.96 -22.68
N PRO A 8 3.32 28.92 -23.73
CA PRO A 8 2.78 27.67 -24.28
C PRO A 8 3.87 26.70 -24.77
N ASP A 9 5.11 27.19 -24.93
CA ASP A 9 6.27 26.40 -25.39
C ASP A 9 7.06 25.66 -24.28
N ARG A 10 6.53 25.49 -23.06
CA ARG A 10 7.15 24.65 -22.01
C ARG A 10 6.70 23.18 -22.01
N LEU A 11 5.86 22.77 -22.96
CA LEU A 11 5.39 21.39 -23.13
C LEU A 11 6.07 20.70 -24.33
N ASN A 12 7.41 20.72 -24.39
CA ASN A 12 8.15 19.69 -25.13
C ASN A 12 8.22 18.38 -24.31
N ASN A 13 7.09 17.98 -23.73
CA ASN A 13 6.97 16.71 -23.04
C ASN A 13 6.69 15.64 -24.09
N VAL A 14 7.56 14.64 -24.16
CA VAL A 14 7.33 13.44 -24.96
C VAL A 14 6.15 12.71 -24.34
N ASN A 15 4.94 13.01 -24.81
CA ASN A 15 3.72 12.35 -24.36
C ASN A 15 3.74 10.92 -24.92
N ARG A 16 3.72 9.93 -24.03
CA ARG A 16 3.76 8.53 -24.42
C ARG A 16 2.42 7.88 -24.18
N LEU A 17 1.81 7.32 -25.23
CA LEU A 17 0.70 6.38 -25.06
C LEU A 17 1.27 5.10 -24.44
N ILE A 18 0.86 4.81 -23.20
CA ILE A 18 1.36 3.65 -22.45
C ILE A 18 0.35 2.51 -22.40
N HIS A 19 -0.94 2.77 -22.66
CA HIS A 19 -1.97 1.75 -22.77
C HIS A 19 -3.19 2.27 -23.54
N GLU A 20 -3.86 1.37 -24.26
CA GLU A 20 -5.17 1.60 -24.88
C GLU A 20 -6.03 0.35 -24.66
N THR A 21 -7.25 0.53 -24.15
CA THR A 21 -8.21 -0.57 -23.91
C THR A 21 -8.92 -0.95 -25.21
N ASN A 22 -9.66 -2.08 -25.21
CA ASN A 22 -10.44 -2.46 -26.40
C ASN A 22 -11.62 -1.52 -26.70
N THR A 23 -12.08 -0.74 -25.71
CA THR A 23 -13.20 0.20 -25.84
C THR A 23 -12.75 1.64 -26.11
N GLY A 24 -11.44 1.88 -26.27
CA GLY A 24 -10.87 3.14 -26.76
C GLY A 24 -10.41 4.12 -25.67
N GLU A 25 -10.39 3.72 -24.40
CA GLU A 25 -9.76 4.51 -23.34
C GLU A 25 -8.25 4.55 -23.56
N LYS A 26 -7.68 5.76 -23.63
CA LYS A 26 -6.25 5.97 -23.91
C LYS A 26 -5.54 6.51 -22.69
N VAL A 27 -4.51 5.80 -22.24
CA VAL A 27 -3.69 6.16 -21.09
C VAL A 27 -2.36 6.73 -21.57
N TRP A 28 -2.15 8.01 -21.27
CA TRP A 28 -0.97 8.77 -21.63
C TRP A 28 -0.14 9.10 -20.41
N GLN A 29 1.16 8.96 -20.55
CA GLN A 29 2.12 9.47 -19.58
C GLN A 29 2.67 10.80 -20.07
N TYR A 30 2.42 11.82 -19.26
CA TYR A 30 3.06 13.13 -19.25
C TYR A 30 4.06 13.12 -18.09
N SER A 31 5.15 13.87 -18.17
CA SER A 31 6.28 13.83 -17.20
C SER A 31 5.88 13.57 -15.74
N LYS A 32 4.87 14.27 -15.20
CA LYS A 32 4.36 14.09 -13.82
C LYS A 32 2.90 13.68 -13.75
N SER A 33 2.31 13.19 -14.84
CA SER A 33 0.88 12.85 -14.87
C SER A 33 0.57 11.65 -15.73
N ILE A 34 -0.28 10.78 -15.21
CA ILE A 34 -1.01 9.79 -16.01
C ILE A 34 -2.36 10.38 -16.35
N VAL A 35 -2.66 10.53 -17.64
CA VAL A 35 -3.92 11.08 -18.15
C VAL A 35 -4.66 10.01 -18.93
N ILE A 36 -5.94 9.82 -18.63
CA ILE A 36 -6.81 8.85 -19.27
C ILE A 36 -7.87 9.64 -20.04
N HIS A 37 -7.84 9.55 -21.37
CA HIS A 37 -8.91 10.07 -22.21
C HIS A 37 -10.01 9.02 -22.35
N LEU A 38 -11.24 9.44 -22.08
CA LEU A 38 -12.42 8.60 -22.14
C LEU A 38 -13.14 8.83 -23.48
N PRO A 39 -13.54 7.76 -24.18
CA PRO A 39 -14.49 7.86 -25.27
C PRO A 39 -15.84 8.41 -24.80
N ASP A 40 -16.69 8.81 -25.74
CA ASP A 40 -18.05 9.23 -25.42
C ASP A 40 -18.84 8.12 -24.70
N LYS A 41 -19.90 8.56 -23.98
CA LYS A 41 -20.84 7.67 -23.27
C LYS A 41 -20.13 6.77 -22.25
N ARG A 42 -19.37 7.39 -21.35
CA ARG A 42 -18.90 6.78 -20.10
C ARG A 42 -19.66 7.31 -18.91
N ASN A 43 -19.83 6.48 -17.90
CA ASN A 43 -20.16 6.94 -16.56
C ASN A 43 -19.00 6.66 -15.63
N VAL A 44 -18.82 7.55 -14.65
CA VAL A 44 -17.73 7.53 -13.69
C VAL A 44 -18.31 7.65 -12.29
N LEU A 45 -17.79 6.86 -11.35
CA LEU A 45 -17.97 7.07 -9.92
C LEU A 45 -16.58 7.27 -9.30
N THR A 46 -16.35 8.41 -8.64
CA THR A 46 -15.03 8.73 -8.10
C THR A 46 -15.06 9.57 -6.81
N ALA A 47 -14.01 9.41 -5.99
CA ALA A 47 -13.77 10.21 -4.79
C ALA A 47 -13.01 11.54 -5.03
N SER A 48 -12.76 11.91 -6.29
CA SER A 48 -12.01 13.12 -6.66
C SER A 48 -12.61 14.41 -6.08
N TRP A 49 -11.74 15.35 -5.67
CA TRP A 49 -12.14 16.70 -5.25
C TRP A 49 -12.74 17.55 -6.37
N ILE A 50 -12.40 17.28 -7.64
CA ILE A 50 -13.00 17.96 -8.79
C ILE A 50 -13.88 17.00 -9.58
N ASN A 51 -15.11 17.44 -9.85
CA ASN A 51 -16.13 16.64 -10.56
C ASN A 51 -16.35 15.25 -9.96
N GLY A 52 -16.23 15.12 -8.63
CA GLY A 52 -16.42 13.89 -7.88
C GLY A 52 -17.86 13.36 -7.89
N GLY A 53 -18.04 12.17 -7.30
CA GLY A 53 -19.32 11.47 -7.26
C GLY A 53 -19.64 10.74 -8.57
N TYR A 54 -20.93 10.57 -8.85
CA TYR A 54 -21.41 9.91 -10.07
C TYR A 54 -21.62 10.93 -11.20
N ARG A 55 -20.96 10.73 -12.34
CA ARG A 55 -21.00 11.63 -13.50
C ARG A 55 -21.10 10.83 -14.81
N LYS A 56 -21.60 11.48 -15.87
CA LYS A 56 -21.76 10.90 -17.22
C LYS A 56 -21.10 11.72 -18.33
N ASP A 57 -20.50 12.83 -17.95
CA ASP A 57 -19.97 13.89 -18.79
C ASP A 57 -18.45 14.07 -18.63
N ILE A 58 -17.80 13.21 -17.84
CA ILE A 58 -16.35 13.19 -17.68
C ILE A 58 -15.71 12.69 -18.97
N GLN A 59 -14.78 13.48 -19.49
CA GLN A 59 -14.01 13.21 -20.72
C GLN A 59 -12.60 12.75 -20.42
N SER A 60 -12.07 13.09 -19.23
CA SER A 60 -10.73 12.70 -18.83
C SER A 60 -10.59 12.47 -17.34
N LEU A 61 -9.66 11.58 -17.00
CA LEU A 61 -9.14 11.41 -15.65
C LEU A 61 -7.65 11.73 -15.64
N PHE A 62 -7.11 12.23 -14.53
CA PHE A 62 -5.65 12.27 -14.34
C PHE A 62 -5.23 11.77 -12.96
N ASN A 63 -3.98 11.36 -12.84
CA ASN A 63 -3.28 11.18 -11.57
C ASN A 63 -1.96 11.93 -11.68
N HIS A 64 -1.68 12.86 -10.76
CA HIS A 64 -0.56 13.77 -10.84
C HIS A 64 0.38 13.65 -9.64
N GLN A 65 1.68 13.56 -9.91
CA GLN A 65 2.72 13.55 -8.90
C GLN A 65 3.06 14.98 -8.46
N LEU A 66 2.75 15.30 -7.21
CA LEU A 66 3.12 16.55 -6.58
C LEU A 66 4.62 16.58 -6.24
N ASN A 67 5.22 17.76 -6.38
CA ASN A 67 6.51 18.09 -5.79
C ASN A 67 6.35 18.92 -4.50
N GLN A 68 7.45 19.16 -3.78
CA GLN A 68 7.41 19.86 -2.50
C GLN A 68 6.78 21.25 -2.58
N GLU A 69 7.11 22.06 -3.60
CA GLU A 69 6.54 23.41 -3.76
C GLU A 69 5.01 23.37 -3.97
N GLU A 70 4.51 22.34 -4.65
CA GLU A 70 3.07 22.15 -4.85
C GLU A 70 2.38 21.67 -3.58
N ILE A 71 3.04 20.85 -2.77
CA ILE A 71 2.53 20.43 -1.45
C ILE A 71 2.42 21.64 -0.53
N ASP A 72 3.49 22.43 -0.40
CA ASP A 72 3.52 23.63 0.44
C ASP A 72 2.41 24.62 0.02
N TYR A 73 2.18 24.78 -1.29
CA TYR A 73 1.09 25.61 -1.80
C TYR A 73 -0.30 25.07 -1.45
N LEU A 74 -0.49 23.75 -1.44
CA LEU A 74 -1.78 23.12 -1.16
C LEU A 74 -2.15 23.14 0.32
N GLU A 75 -1.16 23.20 1.22
CA GLU A 75 -1.40 23.35 2.66
C GLU A 75 -2.10 24.68 3.01
N GLU A 76 -1.78 25.75 2.28
CA GLU A 76 -2.40 27.08 2.46
C GLU A 76 -3.51 27.38 1.42
N GLY A 77 -3.66 26.50 0.43
CA GLY A 77 -4.39 26.76 -0.80
C GLY A 77 -5.69 25.95 -0.96
N SER A 78 -6.33 26.14 -2.10
CA SER A 78 -7.51 25.35 -2.49
C SER A 78 -7.09 24.16 -3.36
N VAL A 79 -7.23 22.95 -2.82
CA VAL A 79 -6.98 21.70 -3.58
C VAL A 79 -7.82 21.63 -4.86
N PRO A 80 -9.16 21.88 -4.84
CA PRO A 80 -9.94 21.93 -6.08
C PRO A 80 -9.44 22.99 -7.07
N GLY A 81 -9.06 24.18 -6.59
CA GLY A 81 -8.57 25.26 -7.44
C GLY A 81 -7.27 24.90 -8.16
N PHE A 82 -6.32 24.29 -7.44
CA PHE A 82 -5.09 23.75 -8.03
C PHE A 82 -5.38 22.70 -9.10
N MET A 83 -6.25 21.73 -8.79
CA MET A 83 -6.59 20.65 -9.72
C MET A 83 -7.28 21.15 -11.00
N LYS A 84 -8.12 22.19 -10.90
CA LYS A 84 -8.70 22.83 -12.09
C LYS A 84 -7.63 23.49 -12.97
N ASN A 85 -6.73 24.26 -12.37
CA ASN A 85 -5.61 24.86 -13.11
C ASN A 85 -4.69 23.80 -13.73
N LEU A 86 -4.45 22.69 -13.02
CA LEU A 86 -3.69 21.56 -13.54
C LEU A 86 -4.37 20.92 -14.75
N ALA A 87 -5.70 20.74 -14.72
CA ALA A 87 -6.45 20.25 -15.86
C ALA A 87 -6.27 21.17 -17.09
N GLU A 88 -6.38 22.50 -16.92
CA GLU A 88 -6.14 23.45 -18.00
C GLU A 88 -4.72 23.35 -18.56
N ASN A 89 -3.71 23.24 -17.69
CA ASN A 89 -2.31 23.11 -18.08
C ASN A 89 -2.01 21.79 -18.82
N LEU A 90 -2.78 20.73 -18.55
CA LEU A 90 -2.74 19.47 -19.28
C LEU A 90 -3.56 19.50 -20.57
N GLY A 91 -4.19 20.63 -20.91
CA GLY A 91 -5.05 20.78 -22.10
C GLY A 91 -6.41 20.09 -21.97
N LEU A 92 -6.89 19.87 -20.75
CA LEU A 92 -8.15 19.21 -20.44
C LEU A 92 -9.22 20.23 -20.03
N ASP A 93 -10.50 19.89 -20.23
CA ASP A 93 -11.63 20.70 -19.73
C ASP A 93 -11.80 20.51 -18.21
N PRO A 94 -11.60 21.56 -17.38
CA PRO A 94 -11.69 21.46 -15.92
C PRO A 94 -13.08 21.10 -15.39
N GLU A 95 -14.15 21.34 -16.16
CA GLU A 95 -15.52 21.02 -15.76
C GLU A 95 -15.93 19.58 -16.14
N ARG A 96 -15.12 18.93 -16.98
CA ARG A 96 -15.32 17.56 -17.47
C ARG A 96 -14.14 16.64 -17.18
N THR A 97 -13.31 17.02 -16.22
CA THR A 97 -12.14 16.23 -15.80
C THR A 97 -12.21 15.96 -14.32
N SER A 98 -11.97 14.71 -13.92
CA SER A 98 -11.67 14.37 -12.53
C SER A 98 -10.20 13.99 -12.42
N GLY A 99 -9.65 14.00 -11.21
CA GLY A 99 -8.28 13.56 -11.04
C GLY A 99 -7.87 13.30 -9.62
N PHE A 100 -6.67 12.80 -9.47
CA PHE A 100 -6.04 12.50 -8.19
C PHE A 100 -4.69 13.18 -8.10
N LEU A 101 -4.26 13.42 -6.88
CA LEU A 101 -2.93 13.90 -6.55
C LEU A 101 -2.20 12.81 -5.77
N THR A 102 -0.89 12.72 -5.94
CA THR A 102 -0.07 11.76 -5.21
C THR A 102 1.38 12.20 -5.08
N VAL A 103 2.13 11.61 -4.15
CA VAL A 103 3.60 11.69 -4.12
C VAL A 103 4.27 10.46 -4.73
N ALA A 104 3.49 9.44 -5.14
CA ALA A 104 4.02 8.28 -5.85
C ALA A 104 4.56 8.67 -7.22
N ASP A 105 5.64 8.02 -7.65
CA ASP A 105 6.27 8.29 -8.93
C ASP A 105 5.40 7.76 -10.08
N MET A 106 5.14 8.59 -11.10
CA MET A 106 4.33 8.18 -12.25
C MET A 106 5.03 7.11 -13.11
N ASP A 107 6.36 7.00 -13.04
CA ASP A 107 7.10 5.91 -13.70
C ASP A 107 6.81 4.52 -13.06
N ASN A 108 6.31 4.51 -11.82
CA ASN A 108 5.93 3.30 -11.10
C ASN A 108 4.44 2.94 -11.25
N VAL A 109 3.74 3.53 -12.23
CA VAL A 109 2.36 3.16 -12.54
C VAL A 109 2.27 1.69 -12.97
N ALA A 110 1.36 0.95 -12.34
CA ALA A 110 1.03 -0.41 -12.72
C ALA A 110 -0.30 -0.44 -13.48
N ILE A 111 -0.26 -0.97 -14.71
CA ILE A 111 -1.45 -1.23 -15.52
C ILE A 111 -1.64 -2.74 -15.67
N VAL A 112 -2.80 -3.25 -15.26
CA VAL A 112 -3.15 -4.68 -15.36
C VAL A 112 -4.53 -4.84 -15.96
N THR A 113 -4.65 -5.72 -16.93
CA THR A 113 -5.92 -6.06 -17.58
C THR A 113 -6.26 -7.52 -17.33
N GLU A 114 -7.45 -7.79 -16.78
CA GLU A 114 -8.03 -9.12 -16.64
C GLU A 114 -9.22 -9.27 -17.60
N ARG A 115 -9.34 -10.44 -18.22
CA ARG A 115 -10.39 -10.73 -19.20
C ARG A 115 -11.05 -12.07 -18.92
N PHE A 116 -12.36 -12.13 -19.11
CA PHE A 116 -13.10 -13.38 -19.22
C PHE A 116 -14.27 -13.21 -20.20
N ARG A 117 -14.19 -13.92 -21.33
CA ARG A 117 -15.12 -13.77 -22.45
C ARG A 117 -15.26 -12.30 -22.86
N GLU A 118 -16.46 -11.74 -22.81
CA GLU A 118 -16.78 -10.36 -23.23
C GLU A 118 -16.43 -9.31 -22.16
N ILE A 119 -16.07 -9.72 -20.93
CA ILE A 119 -15.79 -8.80 -19.82
C ILE A 119 -14.28 -8.53 -19.76
N GLU A 120 -13.92 -7.25 -19.80
CA GLU A 120 -12.58 -6.72 -19.56
C GLU A 120 -12.60 -5.73 -18.40
N VAL A 121 -11.61 -5.87 -17.52
CA VAL A 121 -11.33 -4.93 -16.45
C VAL A 121 -9.85 -4.53 -16.51
N THR A 122 -9.58 -3.24 -16.67
CA THR A 122 -8.23 -2.67 -16.61
C THR A 122 -8.08 -1.82 -15.36
N SER A 123 -7.13 -2.17 -14.49
CA SER A 123 -6.73 -1.36 -13.35
C SER A 123 -5.46 -0.57 -13.67
N ILE A 124 -5.43 0.68 -13.24
CA ILE A 124 -4.29 1.59 -13.32
C ILE A 124 -4.05 2.08 -11.90
N VAL A 125 -2.91 1.73 -11.33
CA VAL A 125 -2.60 1.97 -9.92
C VAL A 125 -1.24 2.62 -9.76
N THR A 126 -1.17 3.68 -8.97
CA THR A 126 0.07 4.14 -8.33
C THR A 126 -0.06 3.85 -6.85
N ALA A 127 0.98 3.38 -6.19
CA ALA A 127 0.91 2.95 -4.79
C ALA A 127 2.22 3.20 -4.05
N GLY A 128 2.14 3.74 -2.84
CA GLY A 128 3.21 3.78 -1.84
C GLY A 128 2.58 3.79 -0.45
N ILE A 129 3.23 3.26 0.58
CA ILE A 129 2.64 3.22 1.94
C ILE A 129 3.66 3.42 3.07
N GLU A 130 4.93 3.70 2.75
CA GLU A 130 6.01 3.74 3.74
C GLU A 130 5.79 4.79 4.84
N VAL A 131 5.13 5.91 4.51
CA VAL A 131 4.96 7.05 5.42
C VAL A 131 3.52 7.20 5.94
N ASN A 132 2.52 6.82 5.14
CA ASN A 132 1.11 7.11 5.40
C ASN A 132 0.21 5.86 5.32
N GLY A 133 0.79 4.66 5.30
CA GLY A 133 0.05 3.41 5.37
C GLY A 133 -0.84 3.41 6.60
N GLY A 134 -2.14 3.18 6.40
CA GLY A 134 -3.15 3.27 7.46
C GLY A 134 -4.06 2.05 7.48
N ARG A 135 -4.45 1.63 8.67
CA ARG A 135 -5.46 0.60 8.89
C ARG A 135 -6.77 1.26 9.26
N ALA A 136 -7.87 0.78 8.68
CA ALA A 136 -9.20 1.24 9.07
C ALA A 136 -9.43 0.98 10.57
N GLY A 137 -9.75 2.04 11.32
CA GLY A 137 -9.89 2.00 12.78
C GLY A 137 -8.67 2.50 13.55
N ASP A 138 -7.55 2.82 12.88
CA ASP A 138 -6.45 3.56 13.51
C ASP A 138 -6.90 4.97 13.92
N ASP A 139 -6.19 5.56 14.89
CA ASP A 139 -6.43 6.94 15.33
C ASP A 139 -6.27 7.93 14.17
N ALA A 140 -7.17 8.91 14.13
CA ALA A 140 -7.14 9.94 13.11
C ALA A 140 -5.94 10.88 13.29
N SER A 141 -5.33 11.28 12.17
CA SER A 141 -4.17 12.18 12.17
C SER A 141 -4.51 13.66 12.06
N TYR A 142 -5.77 14.00 11.81
CA TYR A 142 -6.30 15.36 11.81
C TYR A 142 -7.79 15.36 12.15
N TYR A 143 -8.31 16.54 12.51
CA TYR A 143 -9.73 16.77 12.74
C TYR A 143 -10.27 17.74 11.68
N GLU A 144 -11.42 17.43 11.09
CA GLU A 144 -12.10 18.32 10.15
C GLU A 144 -13.34 18.95 10.80
N LEU A 145 -13.47 20.26 10.65
CA LEU A 145 -14.68 20.99 11.03
C LEU A 145 -15.04 22.03 9.97
N ASN A 146 -16.26 21.92 9.42
CA ASN A 146 -16.79 22.83 8.41
C ASN A 146 -15.88 22.99 7.17
N GLY A 147 -15.23 21.90 6.73
CA GLY A 147 -14.33 21.89 5.58
C GLY A 147 -12.94 22.46 5.85
N ASN A 148 -12.61 22.83 7.09
CA ASN A 148 -11.25 23.15 7.50
C ASN A 148 -10.55 21.88 7.99
N TYR A 149 -9.48 21.49 7.32
CA TYR A 149 -8.69 20.30 7.61
C TYR A 149 -7.23 20.51 7.19
N GLU A 150 -6.32 19.68 7.69
CA GLU A 150 -4.94 19.63 7.23
C GLU A 150 -4.85 18.82 5.94
N PHE A 151 -4.33 19.42 4.87
CA PHE A 151 -4.12 18.70 3.62
C PHE A 151 -3.06 17.61 3.81
N ARG A 152 -3.43 16.38 3.43
CA ARG A 152 -2.50 15.25 3.37
C ARG A 152 -2.59 14.61 2.00
N VAL A 153 -1.44 14.27 1.42
CA VAL A 153 -1.37 13.66 0.10
C VAL A 153 -1.47 12.14 0.21
N GLY A 154 -2.23 11.54 -0.72
CA GLY A 154 -2.37 10.10 -0.86
C GLY A 154 -1.35 9.46 -1.77
N THR A 155 -1.18 8.16 -1.59
CA THR A 155 -0.13 7.40 -2.26
C THR A 155 -0.68 6.19 -2.99
N ILE A 156 -1.88 5.68 -2.66
CA ILE A 156 -2.57 4.65 -3.44
C ILE A 156 -3.77 5.26 -4.19
N ASN A 157 -3.58 5.49 -5.48
CA ASN A 157 -4.64 5.96 -6.37
C ASN A 157 -4.96 4.87 -7.39
N THR A 158 -6.26 4.62 -7.61
CA THR A 158 -6.75 3.54 -8.48
C THR A 158 -7.74 4.06 -9.51
N ILE A 159 -7.49 3.79 -10.78
CA ILE A 159 -8.46 4.01 -11.87
C ILE A 159 -8.81 2.65 -12.46
N LEU A 160 -10.11 2.33 -12.47
CA LEU A 160 -10.64 1.06 -12.93
C LEU A 160 -11.52 1.30 -14.16
N LEU A 161 -11.14 0.73 -15.29
CA LEU A 161 -11.84 0.83 -16.57
C LEU A 161 -12.54 -0.49 -16.85
N ILE A 162 -13.86 -0.44 -17.07
CA ILE A 162 -14.70 -1.63 -17.30
C ILE A 162 -15.40 -1.45 -18.64
N ASN A 163 -15.21 -2.41 -19.55
CA ASN A 163 -15.71 -2.33 -20.92
C ASN A 163 -17.24 -2.52 -21.07
N SER A 164 -17.92 -2.84 -19.97
CA SER A 164 -19.35 -3.20 -19.91
C SER A 164 -20.20 -2.06 -19.30
N HIS A 165 -21.52 -2.10 -19.50
CA HIS A 165 -22.44 -1.11 -18.96
C HIS A 165 -22.76 -1.44 -17.50
N LEU A 166 -22.46 -0.52 -16.58
CA LEU A 166 -22.82 -0.62 -15.17
C LEU A 166 -23.81 0.47 -14.74
N SER A 167 -24.79 0.08 -13.94
CA SER A 167 -25.66 1.02 -13.23
C SER A 167 -24.88 1.74 -12.11
N GLN A 168 -25.44 2.82 -11.57
CA GLN A 168 -24.82 3.55 -10.45
C GLN A 168 -24.59 2.67 -9.21
N SER A 169 -25.54 1.78 -8.89
CA SER A 169 -25.39 0.85 -7.76
C SER A 169 -24.33 -0.22 -8.03
N THR A 170 -24.19 -0.66 -9.28
CA THR A 170 -23.15 -1.61 -9.68
C THR A 170 -21.76 -0.97 -9.67
N LEU A 171 -21.62 0.30 -10.09
CA LEU A 171 -20.38 1.08 -9.93
C LEU A 171 -19.98 1.20 -8.46
N LEU A 172 -20.94 1.52 -7.57
CA LEU A 172 -20.67 1.59 -6.14
C LEU A 172 -20.22 0.23 -5.59
N ARG A 173 -20.87 -0.86 -6.02
CA ARG A 173 -20.44 -2.22 -5.66
C ARG A 173 -19.03 -2.54 -6.16
N ALA A 174 -18.67 -2.09 -7.37
CA ALA A 174 -17.33 -2.24 -7.92
C ALA A 174 -16.28 -1.51 -7.08
N VAL A 175 -16.58 -0.29 -6.60
CA VAL A 175 -15.72 0.45 -5.65
C VAL A 175 -15.50 -0.37 -4.38
N MET A 176 -16.56 -0.92 -3.77
CA MET A 176 -16.43 -1.74 -2.56
C MET A 176 -15.49 -2.92 -2.78
N THR A 177 -15.68 -3.67 -3.87
CA THR A 177 -14.84 -4.83 -4.19
C THR A 177 -13.40 -4.44 -4.51
N ALA A 178 -13.17 -3.30 -5.17
CA ALA A 178 -11.83 -2.79 -5.42
C ALA A 178 -11.11 -2.37 -4.12
N VAL A 179 -11.81 -1.74 -3.17
CA VAL A 179 -11.23 -1.37 -1.87
C VAL A 179 -10.86 -2.62 -1.06
N GLU A 180 -11.73 -3.63 -1.01
CA GLU A 180 -11.42 -4.91 -0.38
C GLU A 180 -10.22 -5.60 -1.04
N ALA A 181 -10.13 -5.58 -2.37
CA ALA A 181 -9.03 -6.17 -3.12
C ALA A 181 -7.68 -5.48 -2.86
N LYS A 182 -7.68 -4.14 -2.75
CA LYS A 182 -6.50 -3.38 -2.32
C LYS A 182 -6.06 -3.79 -0.91
N ALA A 183 -7.00 -3.93 0.03
CA ALA A 183 -6.69 -4.40 1.39
C ALA A 183 -6.11 -5.82 1.38
N VAL A 184 -6.61 -6.73 0.53
CA VAL A 184 -6.01 -8.07 0.32
C VAL A 184 -4.57 -7.97 -0.16
N ALA A 185 -4.27 -7.09 -1.12
CA ALA A 185 -2.90 -6.91 -1.61
C ALA A 185 -1.94 -6.48 -0.50
N LEU A 186 -2.36 -5.54 0.34
CA LEU A 186 -1.58 -5.06 1.49
C LEU A 186 -1.46 -6.13 2.57
N GLN A 187 -2.53 -6.88 2.84
CA GLN A 187 -2.54 -7.98 3.79
C GLN A 187 -1.57 -9.09 3.39
N GLU A 188 -1.61 -9.53 2.13
CA GLU A 188 -0.71 -10.58 1.62
C GLU A 188 0.77 -10.14 1.63
N LEU A 189 1.04 -8.84 1.67
CA LEU A 189 2.38 -8.28 1.80
C LEU A 189 2.74 -7.90 3.25
N MET A 190 1.83 -8.08 4.21
CA MET A 190 1.92 -7.54 5.59
C MET A 190 2.42 -6.08 5.61
N ALA A 191 1.86 -5.25 4.74
CA ALA A 191 2.17 -3.83 4.69
C ALA A 191 1.88 -3.19 6.08
N PRO A 192 2.88 -2.60 6.76
CA PRO A 192 2.67 -2.10 8.12
C PRO A 192 1.77 -0.87 8.10
N SER A 193 0.87 -0.76 9.10
CA SER A 193 0.33 0.55 9.46
C SER A 193 1.44 1.42 10.06
N GLN A 194 1.42 2.71 9.76
CA GLN A 194 2.29 3.69 10.39
C GLN A 194 1.72 4.25 11.70
N TYR A 195 0.48 3.89 12.04
CA TYR A 195 -0.28 4.42 13.18
C TYR A 195 -0.61 3.37 14.25
N SER A 196 -0.42 2.08 13.94
CA SER A 196 -0.60 0.96 14.88
C SER A 196 0.36 -0.19 14.55
N ASP A 197 0.33 -1.27 15.33
CA ASP A 197 1.06 -2.51 15.05
C ASP A 197 0.34 -3.42 14.02
N GLY A 198 -0.83 -2.97 13.54
CA GLY A 198 -1.66 -3.67 12.58
C GLY A 198 -1.13 -3.60 11.14
N VAL A 199 -1.81 -4.35 10.28
CA VAL A 199 -1.58 -4.32 8.83
C VAL A 199 -2.46 -3.25 8.19
N ALA A 200 -1.85 -2.43 7.33
CA ALA A 200 -2.53 -1.37 6.59
C ALA A 200 -3.59 -1.95 5.63
N THR A 201 -4.70 -1.22 5.48
CA THR A 201 -5.78 -1.54 4.53
C THR A 201 -5.85 -0.55 3.37
N GLY A 202 -5.03 0.49 3.42
CA GLY A 202 -4.87 1.53 2.41
C GLY A 202 -3.81 2.53 2.85
N SER A 203 -3.79 3.71 2.24
CA SER A 203 -3.30 4.94 2.86
C SER A 203 -4.47 5.76 3.42
N GLY A 204 -4.16 6.74 4.26
CA GLY A 204 -5.18 7.66 4.81
C GLY A 204 -5.93 8.51 3.78
N THR A 205 -5.49 8.50 2.51
CA THR A 205 -5.91 9.46 1.47
C THR A 205 -6.05 8.80 0.10
N ASP A 206 -6.34 7.49 0.09
CA ASP A 206 -6.53 6.72 -1.15
C ASP A 206 -7.70 7.22 -1.98
N ASN A 207 -7.47 7.38 -3.28
CA ASN A 207 -8.52 7.73 -4.22
C ASN A 207 -8.83 6.63 -5.23
N ILE A 208 -10.09 6.57 -5.65
CA ILE A 208 -10.56 5.60 -6.65
C ILE A 208 -11.50 6.25 -7.67
N ALA A 209 -11.39 5.82 -8.93
CA ALA A 209 -12.36 6.06 -9.98
C ALA A 209 -12.73 4.73 -10.63
N VAL A 210 -14.02 4.49 -10.83
CA VAL A 210 -14.53 3.38 -11.63
C VAL A 210 -15.27 3.96 -12.82
N VAL A 211 -14.86 3.55 -14.02
CA VAL A 211 -15.42 3.98 -15.30
C VAL A 211 -16.10 2.78 -15.95
N SER A 212 -17.32 2.97 -16.46
CA SER A 212 -18.00 1.94 -17.26
C SER A 212 -18.52 2.47 -18.60
N ASN A 213 -18.67 1.56 -19.56
CA ASN A 213 -19.06 1.85 -20.93
C ASN A 213 -20.58 1.82 -21.11
N LEU A 214 -21.23 3.00 -21.14
CA LEU A 214 -22.68 3.11 -21.36
C LEU A 214 -23.10 2.74 -22.80
N SER A 215 -22.17 2.66 -23.74
CA SER A 215 -22.45 2.19 -25.11
C SER A 215 -22.47 0.67 -25.24
N SER A 216 -22.06 -0.06 -24.20
CA SER A 216 -22.04 -1.52 -24.22
C SER A 216 -23.46 -2.08 -24.09
N GLU A 217 -23.80 -3.04 -24.95
CA GLU A 217 -25.04 -3.81 -24.83
C GLU A 217 -25.00 -4.79 -23.64
N ASN A 218 -23.80 -5.10 -23.13
CA ASN A 218 -23.62 -5.98 -21.99
C ASN A 218 -23.85 -5.23 -20.67
N LEU A 219 -25.09 -5.29 -20.18
CA LEU A 219 -25.46 -4.77 -18.86
C LEU A 219 -25.10 -5.76 -17.76
N LEU A 220 -24.13 -5.39 -16.91
CA LEU A 220 -23.78 -6.15 -15.72
C LEU A 220 -24.41 -5.48 -14.49
N THR A 221 -25.15 -6.26 -13.70
CA THR A 221 -25.96 -5.75 -12.58
C THR A 221 -25.28 -5.91 -11.22
N THR A 222 -24.21 -6.70 -11.14
CA THR A 222 -23.46 -6.96 -9.91
C THR A 222 -21.96 -6.97 -10.16
N ALA A 223 -21.20 -6.48 -9.17
CA ALA A 223 -19.73 -6.47 -9.16
C ALA A 223 -19.17 -7.06 -7.85
N GLY A 224 -19.99 -7.80 -7.09
CA GLY A 224 -19.57 -8.42 -5.83
C GLY A 224 -18.79 -9.73 -6.03
N LYS A 225 -18.25 -10.29 -4.94
CA LYS A 225 -17.33 -11.45 -4.94
C LYS A 225 -17.86 -12.73 -5.61
N HIS A 226 -19.19 -12.93 -5.66
CA HIS A 226 -19.80 -14.06 -6.37
C HIS A 226 -19.96 -13.85 -7.88
N SER A 227 -19.78 -12.62 -8.37
CA SER A 227 -19.94 -12.28 -9.78
C SER A 227 -18.60 -12.38 -10.51
N LYS A 228 -18.65 -12.71 -11.81
CA LYS A 228 -17.45 -12.75 -12.64
C LYS A 228 -16.78 -11.37 -12.75
N LEU A 229 -17.57 -10.30 -12.83
CA LEU A 229 -17.03 -8.94 -12.81
C LEU A 229 -16.26 -8.67 -11.51
N GLY A 230 -16.84 -8.99 -10.36
CA GLY A 230 -16.18 -8.81 -9.06
C GLY A 230 -14.89 -9.63 -8.93
N GLU A 231 -14.86 -10.86 -9.45
CA GLU A 231 -13.63 -11.67 -9.52
C GLU A 231 -12.53 -10.97 -10.35
N LEU A 232 -12.87 -10.46 -11.53
CA LEU A 232 -11.92 -9.78 -12.42
C LEU A 232 -11.41 -8.47 -11.79
N ILE A 233 -12.29 -7.69 -11.17
CA ILE A 233 -11.90 -6.50 -10.41
C ILE A 233 -10.92 -6.87 -9.30
N GLY A 234 -11.25 -7.89 -8.49
CA GLY A 234 -10.39 -8.33 -7.41
C GLY A 234 -8.99 -8.72 -7.89
N LYS A 235 -8.92 -9.55 -8.94
CA LYS A 235 -7.64 -9.99 -9.55
C LYS A 235 -6.84 -8.83 -10.13
N ALA A 236 -7.47 -7.94 -10.88
CA ALA A 236 -6.80 -6.81 -11.52
C ALA A 236 -6.24 -5.84 -10.48
N ILE A 237 -7.02 -5.50 -9.45
CA ILE A 237 -6.58 -4.61 -8.37
C ILE A 237 -5.43 -5.24 -7.58
N ILE A 238 -5.57 -6.50 -7.11
CA ILE A 238 -4.52 -7.14 -6.31
C ILE A 238 -3.18 -7.15 -7.06
N LYS A 239 -3.19 -7.56 -8.34
CA LYS A 239 -1.98 -7.61 -9.17
C LYS A 239 -1.38 -6.21 -9.38
N ALA A 240 -2.19 -5.22 -9.73
CA ALA A 240 -1.71 -3.86 -9.98
C ALA A 240 -1.16 -3.19 -8.72
N THR A 241 -1.87 -3.30 -7.59
CA THR A 241 -1.42 -2.76 -6.30
C THR A 241 -0.10 -3.39 -5.88
N LYS A 242 0.06 -4.72 -5.94
CA LYS A 242 1.33 -5.38 -5.62
C LYS A 242 2.47 -4.96 -6.53
N ARG A 243 2.20 -4.80 -7.83
CA ARG A 243 3.21 -4.34 -8.80
C ARG A 243 3.64 -2.90 -8.51
N ALA A 244 2.69 -1.99 -8.29
CA ALA A 244 2.98 -0.60 -7.98
C ALA A 244 3.78 -0.46 -6.68
N LEU A 245 3.39 -1.18 -5.61
CA LEU A 245 4.12 -1.20 -4.33
C LEU A 245 5.54 -1.76 -4.47
N SER A 246 5.72 -2.80 -5.27
CA SER A 246 7.05 -3.34 -5.55
C SER A 246 7.94 -2.37 -6.32
N GLN A 247 7.39 -1.56 -7.22
CA GLN A 247 8.14 -0.59 -8.00
C GLN A 247 8.45 0.67 -7.18
N GLN A 248 7.49 1.15 -6.40
CA GLN A 248 7.61 2.38 -5.62
C GLN A 248 8.50 2.24 -4.39
N SER A 249 8.30 1.17 -3.60
CA SER A 249 8.87 1.06 -2.25
C SER A 249 9.49 -0.31 -2.00
N ASN A 250 9.77 -1.08 -3.06
CA ASN A 250 10.26 -2.46 -2.96
C ASN A 250 9.41 -3.35 -2.03
N LEU A 251 8.12 -3.04 -1.84
CA LEU A 251 7.23 -3.82 -0.97
C LEU A 251 6.68 -5.01 -1.76
N ASN A 252 7.29 -6.18 -1.56
CA ASN A 252 7.03 -7.39 -2.34
C ASN A 252 7.37 -8.65 -1.52
N PRO A 253 7.05 -9.87 -2.00
CA PRO A 253 7.32 -11.08 -1.23
C PRO A 253 8.79 -11.28 -0.83
N ASN A 254 9.74 -10.80 -1.63
CA ASN A 254 11.17 -10.95 -1.33
C ASN A 254 11.62 -10.04 -0.19
N SER A 255 11.25 -8.75 -0.22
CA SER A 255 11.59 -7.82 0.87
C SER A 255 10.88 -8.17 2.17
N GLN A 256 9.71 -8.80 2.08
CA GLN A 256 8.96 -9.29 3.22
C GLN A 256 9.50 -10.62 3.78
N CYS A 257 10.45 -11.28 3.10
CA CYS A 257 11.18 -12.42 3.66
C CYS A 257 12.38 -11.95 4.51
N ASP A 258 12.11 -11.07 5.48
CA ASP A 258 13.12 -10.51 6.38
C ASP A 258 12.51 -10.31 7.78
N MET A 259 13.11 -10.92 8.80
CA MET A 259 12.67 -10.86 10.19
C MET A 259 12.59 -9.41 10.69
N LEU A 260 13.58 -8.57 10.35
CA LEU A 260 13.59 -7.17 10.82
C LEU A 260 12.46 -6.38 10.19
N VAL A 261 12.17 -6.62 8.91
CA VAL A 261 11.03 -6.00 8.22
C VAL A 261 9.70 -6.40 8.85
N ARG A 262 9.54 -7.66 9.28
CA ARG A 262 8.31 -8.10 9.99
C ARG A 262 8.18 -7.49 11.38
N LEU A 263 9.30 -7.29 12.06
CA LEU A 263 9.37 -6.74 13.40
C LEU A 263 9.19 -5.21 13.45
N ASP A 264 9.46 -4.51 12.35
CA ASP A 264 9.37 -3.05 12.24
C ASP A 264 7.99 -2.48 12.61
N ARG A 265 6.91 -3.21 12.31
CA ARG A 265 5.54 -2.81 12.71
C ARG A 265 5.36 -2.72 14.23
N PHE A 266 6.19 -3.43 15.00
CA PHE A 266 6.25 -3.37 16.45
C PHE A 266 7.38 -2.44 16.96
N LYS A 267 7.89 -1.58 16.08
CA LYS A 267 8.96 -0.60 16.35
C LYS A 267 10.28 -1.21 16.81
N VAL A 268 10.54 -2.47 16.47
CA VAL A 268 11.81 -3.14 16.74
C VAL A 268 12.77 -2.93 15.58
N GLN A 269 13.94 -2.36 15.89
CA GLN A 269 14.99 -2.00 14.95
C GLN A 269 16.24 -2.86 15.16
N ALA A 270 17.12 -2.87 14.15
CA ALA A 270 18.42 -3.56 14.24
C ALA A 270 19.28 -3.05 15.43
N ASN A 271 19.10 -1.79 15.83
CA ASN A 271 19.83 -1.24 16.97
C ASN A 271 19.39 -1.85 18.31
N ASP A 272 18.14 -2.29 18.44
CA ASP A 272 17.67 -2.93 19.68
C ASP A 272 18.38 -4.26 19.92
N TYR A 273 18.65 -5.00 18.84
CA TYR A 273 19.48 -6.20 18.88
C TYR A 273 20.92 -5.89 19.29
N TRP A 274 21.50 -4.82 18.74
CA TRP A 274 22.86 -4.41 19.10
C TRP A 274 22.96 -4.02 20.58
N GLU A 275 22.03 -3.20 21.10
CA GLU A 275 22.04 -2.80 22.51
C GLU A 275 21.81 -4.00 23.44
N HIS A 276 20.94 -4.94 23.05
CA HIS A 276 20.77 -6.19 23.78
C HIS A 276 22.08 -6.99 23.82
N VAL A 277 22.70 -7.21 22.66
CA VAL A 277 23.90 -8.04 22.55
C VAL A 277 25.10 -7.43 23.29
N ARG A 278 25.32 -6.12 23.12
CA ARG A 278 26.38 -5.37 23.80
C ARG A 278 26.26 -5.51 25.31
N ARG A 279 25.06 -5.34 25.86
CA ARG A 279 24.82 -5.39 27.31
C ARG A 279 24.93 -6.80 27.89
N VAL A 280 24.34 -7.80 27.22
CA VAL A 280 24.21 -9.16 27.77
C VAL A 280 25.46 -10.00 27.52
N TYR A 281 26.05 -9.89 26.33
CA TYR A 281 27.19 -10.70 25.92
C TYR A 281 28.52 -9.94 25.95
N GLN A 282 28.51 -8.67 26.40
CA GLN A 282 29.70 -7.81 26.54
C GLN A 282 30.54 -7.74 25.23
N LYS A 283 29.86 -7.73 24.08
CA LYS A 283 30.49 -7.57 22.76
C LYS A 283 30.62 -6.08 22.43
N ASP A 284 31.79 -5.66 21.94
CA ASP A 284 32.07 -4.25 21.61
C ASP A 284 32.25 -3.97 20.10
N ASN A 285 32.05 -4.96 19.24
CA ASN A 285 32.23 -4.81 17.79
C ASN A 285 30.89 -4.77 17.02
N LYS A 286 30.23 -3.60 17.00
CA LYS A 286 28.99 -3.38 16.23
C LYS A 286 29.17 -3.65 14.74
N ALA A 287 30.33 -3.26 14.19
CA ALA A 287 30.63 -3.39 12.76
C ALA A 287 30.67 -4.86 12.31
N GLN A 288 31.08 -5.76 13.21
CA GLN A 288 31.05 -7.21 12.96
C GLN A 288 29.66 -7.81 13.16
N PHE A 289 28.90 -7.34 14.17
CA PHE A 289 27.59 -7.88 14.48
C PHE A 289 26.50 -7.55 13.45
N MET A 290 26.46 -6.31 12.94
CA MET A 290 25.36 -5.88 12.06
C MET A 290 25.24 -6.72 10.78
N PRO A 291 26.32 -7.04 10.04
CA PRO A 291 26.23 -7.94 8.88
C PRO A 291 25.65 -9.31 9.22
N GLN A 292 26.03 -9.88 10.38
CA GLN A 292 25.55 -11.19 10.84
C GLN A 292 24.05 -11.15 11.16
N LEU A 293 23.58 -10.08 11.79
CA LEU A 293 22.16 -9.86 12.04
C LEU A 293 21.36 -9.76 10.72
N TYR A 294 21.86 -9.03 9.73
CA TYR A 294 21.17 -8.88 8.44
C TYR A 294 21.17 -10.18 7.60
N GLU A 295 22.20 -11.01 7.71
CA GLU A 295 22.21 -12.34 7.11
C GLU A 295 21.20 -13.26 7.81
N PHE A 296 21.23 -13.26 9.15
CA PHE A 296 20.30 -14.02 9.98
C PHE A 296 18.84 -13.64 9.73
N SER A 297 18.55 -12.34 9.61
CA SER A 297 17.18 -11.84 9.43
C SER A 297 16.53 -12.32 8.13
N LYS A 298 17.33 -12.58 7.10
CA LYS A 298 16.89 -13.06 5.78
C LYS A 298 16.76 -14.58 5.69
N ASN A 299 17.04 -15.32 6.77
CA ASN A 299 16.89 -16.76 6.77
C ASN A 299 15.39 -17.14 6.80
N PRO A 300 14.84 -17.85 5.77
CA PRO A 300 13.42 -18.16 5.71
C PRO A 300 12.88 -18.96 6.90
N ARG A 301 13.73 -19.76 7.56
CA ARG A 301 13.34 -20.49 8.78
C ARG A 301 13.10 -19.54 9.95
N VAL A 302 13.95 -18.52 10.10
CA VAL A 302 13.80 -17.47 11.12
C VAL A 302 12.55 -16.64 10.82
N VAL A 303 12.36 -16.24 9.55
CA VAL A 303 11.20 -15.47 9.12
C VAL A 303 9.89 -16.22 9.38
N SER A 304 9.85 -17.52 9.07
CA SER A 304 8.68 -18.36 9.33
C SER A 304 8.33 -18.41 10.81
N LEU A 305 9.33 -18.60 11.68
CA LEU A 305 9.11 -18.72 13.11
C LEU A 305 8.65 -17.38 13.73
N VAL A 306 9.30 -16.27 13.37
CA VAL A 306 8.88 -14.94 13.86
C VAL A 306 7.50 -14.58 13.34
N ALA A 307 7.17 -14.90 12.08
CA ALA A 307 5.85 -14.61 11.52
C ALA A 307 4.73 -15.32 12.30
N SER A 308 4.94 -16.58 12.71
CA SER A 308 3.99 -17.30 13.57
C SER A 308 3.83 -16.62 14.93
N LEU A 309 4.94 -16.23 15.57
CA LEU A 309 4.90 -15.55 16.87
C LEU A 309 4.19 -14.19 16.80
N LEU A 310 4.47 -13.41 15.75
CA LEU A 310 3.84 -12.11 15.54
C LEU A 310 2.35 -12.24 15.24
N HIS A 311 1.92 -13.32 14.57
CA HIS A 311 0.50 -13.58 14.41
C HIS A 311 -0.17 -13.96 15.74
N THR A 312 0.52 -14.68 16.63
CA THR A 312 0.03 -14.89 18.00
C THR A 312 -0.12 -13.56 18.75
N VAL A 313 0.81 -12.62 18.59
CA VAL A 313 0.67 -11.26 19.14
C VAL A 313 -0.59 -10.58 18.58
N ASP A 314 -0.83 -10.67 17.27
CA ASP A 314 -2.04 -10.11 16.65
C ASP A 314 -3.32 -10.72 17.25
N GLU A 315 -3.40 -12.05 17.37
CA GLU A 315 -4.58 -12.74 17.89
C GLU A 315 -4.83 -12.44 19.37
N ILE A 316 -3.79 -12.20 20.16
CA ILE A 316 -3.92 -11.69 21.54
C ILE A 316 -4.52 -10.27 21.51
N ASN A 317 -3.97 -9.37 20.68
CA ASN A 317 -4.43 -7.99 20.57
C ASN A 317 -5.88 -7.89 20.07
N TRP A 318 -6.31 -8.82 19.22
CA TRP A 318 -7.70 -8.93 18.77
C TRP A 318 -8.63 -9.60 19.78
N GLY A 319 -8.11 -10.08 20.92
CA GLY A 319 -8.87 -10.77 21.95
C GLY A 319 -9.32 -12.18 21.56
N LEU A 320 -8.73 -12.77 20.50
CA LEU A 320 -9.03 -14.13 20.05
C LEU A 320 -8.28 -15.18 20.90
N ILE A 321 -7.10 -14.83 21.40
CA ILE A 321 -6.29 -15.67 22.28
C ILE A 321 -6.09 -14.97 23.63
N ASN A 322 -6.26 -15.71 24.73
CA ASN A 322 -5.91 -15.21 26.05
C ASN A 322 -4.40 -14.95 26.16
N GLU A 323 -4.03 -13.77 26.67
CA GLU A 323 -2.65 -13.29 26.72
C GLU A 323 -1.68 -14.28 27.39
N ASP A 324 -2.02 -14.80 28.58
CA ASP A 324 -1.15 -15.73 29.32
C ASP A 324 -0.91 -17.04 28.54
N GLN A 325 -1.96 -17.59 27.93
CA GLN A 325 -1.87 -18.81 27.13
C GLN A 325 -1.08 -18.59 25.83
N GLY A 326 -1.30 -17.44 25.19
CA GLY A 326 -0.56 -17.03 23.99
C GLY A 326 0.92 -16.83 24.27
N LYS A 327 1.29 -16.12 25.35
CA LYS A 327 2.67 -15.93 25.80
C LYS A 327 3.36 -17.27 26.11
N LYS A 328 2.71 -18.17 26.85
CA LYS A 328 3.26 -19.51 27.16
C LYS A 328 3.51 -20.33 25.90
N THR A 329 2.56 -20.35 24.97
CA THR A 329 2.69 -21.06 23.69
C THR A 329 3.84 -20.48 22.85
N ALA A 330 3.91 -19.15 22.76
CA ALA A 330 4.98 -18.43 22.07
C ALA A 330 6.38 -18.72 22.64
N LEU A 331 6.51 -18.87 23.97
CA LEU A 331 7.76 -19.30 24.61
C LEU A 331 8.18 -20.69 24.12
N HIS A 332 7.27 -21.65 24.08
CA HIS A 332 7.57 -22.99 23.57
C HIS A 332 7.99 -22.98 22.09
N ILE A 333 7.30 -22.21 21.26
CA ILE A 333 7.66 -22.03 19.84
C ILE A 333 9.06 -21.42 19.72
N THR A 334 9.34 -20.35 20.48
CA THR A 334 10.62 -19.64 20.46
C THR A 334 11.79 -20.56 20.83
N LYS A 335 11.59 -21.47 21.79
CA LYS A 335 12.62 -22.47 22.20
C LYS A 335 13.05 -23.41 21.08
N THR A 336 12.28 -23.54 19.99
CA THR A 336 12.65 -24.39 18.85
C THR A 336 13.68 -23.77 17.91
N LEU A 337 13.92 -22.45 18.01
CA LEU A 337 14.79 -21.71 17.08
C LEU A 337 16.23 -22.27 16.98
N PRO A 338 16.94 -22.57 18.09
CA PRO A 338 18.29 -23.14 18.01
C PRO A 338 18.34 -24.45 17.21
N LEU A 339 17.39 -25.35 17.48
CA LEU A 339 17.29 -26.64 16.77
C LEU A 339 17.02 -26.44 15.28
N LEU A 340 16.11 -25.52 14.93
CA LEU A 340 15.76 -25.19 13.55
C LEU A 340 16.96 -24.65 12.73
N LEU A 341 17.90 -24.01 13.43
CA LEU A 341 19.14 -23.48 12.89
C LEU A 341 20.32 -24.46 12.98
N ASN A 342 20.06 -25.71 13.37
CA ASN A 342 21.08 -26.75 13.58
C ASN A 342 22.16 -26.31 14.58
N ILE A 343 21.80 -25.55 15.61
CA ILE A 343 22.70 -25.21 16.73
C ILE A 343 22.64 -26.35 17.74
N GLU A 344 23.76 -27.06 17.92
CA GLU A 344 23.83 -28.27 18.78
C GLU A 344 23.70 -27.93 20.26
N LYS A 345 24.42 -26.89 20.71
CA LYS A 345 24.33 -26.39 22.08
C LYS A 345 22.96 -25.72 22.27
N GLN A 346 22.32 -25.96 23.41
CA GLN A 346 21.10 -25.26 23.80
C GLN A 346 21.44 -24.16 24.83
N PRO A 347 20.72 -23.02 24.82
CA PRO A 347 20.87 -22.02 25.87
C PRO A 347 20.31 -22.53 27.19
N ASP A 348 20.79 -21.96 28.30
CA ASP A 348 20.09 -22.05 29.58
C ASP A 348 18.84 -21.15 29.51
N TYR A 349 17.69 -21.76 29.19
CA TYR A 349 16.43 -21.04 29.06
C TYR A 349 15.96 -20.39 30.37
N SER A 350 16.38 -20.89 31.53
CA SER A 350 15.99 -20.29 32.82
C SER A 350 16.67 -18.95 33.06
N ALA A 351 17.89 -18.77 32.53
CA ALA A 351 18.62 -17.52 32.55
C ALA A 351 18.25 -16.60 31.36
N LEU A 352 17.88 -17.20 30.22
CA LEU A 352 17.63 -16.46 28.98
C LEU A 352 16.21 -15.90 28.86
N LEU A 353 15.19 -16.64 29.30
CA LEU A 353 13.78 -16.28 29.11
C LEU A 353 13.16 -15.75 30.40
N ASN A 354 12.15 -14.89 30.27
CA ASN A 354 11.31 -14.43 31.37
C ASN A 354 9.83 -14.51 30.98
N GLU A 355 8.98 -15.10 31.81
CA GLU A 355 7.54 -15.26 31.51
C GLU A 355 6.79 -13.92 31.57
N ASP A 356 7.32 -12.94 32.32
CA ASP A 356 6.73 -11.59 32.41
C ASP A 356 7.01 -10.75 31.16
N ASP A 357 8.03 -11.12 30.36
CA ASP A 357 8.38 -10.40 29.15
C ASP A 357 7.36 -10.66 28.03
N SER A 358 7.20 -9.68 27.15
CA SER A 358 6.45 -9.84 25.92
C SER A 358 7.05 -10.93 25.02
N ILE A 359 6.21 -11.45 24.11
CA ILE A 359 6.64 -12.42 23.08
C ILE A 359 7.83 -11.88 22.28
N ILE A 360 7.80 -10.59 21.92
CA ILE A 360 8.84 -9.93 21.13
C ILE A 360 10.14 -9.77 21.92
N GLN A 361 10.07 -9.40 23.20
CA GLN A 361 11.26 -9.31 24.05
C GLN A 361 11.94 -10.68 24.19
N ASN A 362 11.18 -11.74 24.48
CA ASN A 362 11.71 -13.10 24.55
C ASN A 362 12.27 -13.58 23.20
N TRP A 363 11.63 -13.20 22.09
CA TRP A 363 12.15 -13.45 20.74
C TRP A 363 13.55 -12.84 20.57
N ILE A 364 13.71 -11.54 20.85
CA ILE A 364 15.00 -10.82 20.71
C ILE A 364 16.10 -11.51 21.51
N LYS A 365 15.81 -11.97 22.73
CA LYS A 365 16.80 -12.67 23.57
C LYS A 365 17.30 -13.97 22.93
N VAL A 366 16.37 -14.82 22.48
CA VAL A 366 16.71 -16.14 21.91
C VAL A 366 17.34 -16.01 20.53
N SER A 367 16.82 -15.14 19.67
CA SER A 367 17.41 -14.90 18.35
C SER A 367 18.79 -14.25 18.45
N SER A 368 19.01 -13.31 19.38
CA SER A 368 20.34 -12.76 19.67
C SER A 368 21.32 -13.84 20.13
N TRP A 369 20.89 -14.73 21.03
CA TRP A 369 21.70 -15.88 21.46
C TRP A 369 22.10 -16.77 20.27
N CYS A 370 21.17 -17.05 19.36
CA CYS A 370 21.42 -17.84 18.15
C CYS A 370 22.43 -17.16 17.23
N ILE A 371 22.28 -15.85 17.00
CA ILE A 371 23.21 -15.06 16.18
C ILE A 371 24.63 -15.17 16.75
N ILE A 372 24.81 -14.94 18.05
CA ILE A 372 26.13 -15.06 18.69
C ILE A 372 26.69 -16.49 18.57
N SER A 373 25.86 -17.50 18.83
CA SER A 373 26.29 -18.91 18.81
C SER A 373 26.71 -19.41 17.42
N LEU A 374 26.07 -18.90 16.35
CA LEU A 374 26.45 -19.25 14.98
C LEU A 374 27.82 -18.69 14.58
N ASN A 375 28.26 -17.61 15.21
CA ASN A 375 29.54 -16.95 14.92
C ASN A 375 30.71 -17.47 15.77
N GLU A 376 30.42 -18.24 16.82
CA GLU A 376 31.42 -18.90 17.67
C GLU A 376 31.76 -20.34 17.20
N ARG A 377 31.20 -20.74 16.05
CA ARG A 377 31.59 -21.93 15.26
C ARG A 377 32.73 -21.60 14.32
#